data_AF-A0A8X7SSS5-F1
#
_entry.id   AF-A0A8X7SSS5-F1
#
_cell.length_a   1.000
_cell.length_b   1.000
_cell.length_c   1.000
_cell.angle_alpha   90.00
_cell.angle_beta   90.00
_cell.angle_gamma   90.00
#
_symmetry.space_group_name_H-M   'P 1'
#
loop_
_entity.id
_entity.type
_entity.pdbx_description
1 polymer ?
#
loop_
_entity_poly.entity_id
_entity_poly.type
_entity_poly.pdbx_seq_one_letter_code
_entity_poly.pdbx_strand_id
1 'polypeptide(L)'
;MKSISSFMLIGMLFAISGVNANSPVQDICIKLSQHCEPANSYMDAIKSCLCQVWTAKGNGDCYKGCTDDHPHNKKGKEWEDCRYRCDKFREEANGGCPSVPKSCQSG
;
A
#
# COMPACT_ATOMS: atom_id res chain seq x y z
N MET A 1 24.64 -12.15 7.08
CA MET A 1 24.25 -10.88 6.44
C MET A 1 23.29 -11.18 5.29
N LYS A 2 22.02 -10.75 5.40
CA LYS A 2 20.93 -10.75 4.38
C LYS A 2 19.64 -10.49 5.18
N SER A 3 18.80 -9.49 4.96
CA SER A 3 18.73 -8.41 3.98
C SER A 3 17.84 -7.33 4.64
N ILE A 4 18.35 -6.12 4.88
CA ILE A 4 17.57 -4.97 5.41
C ILE A 4 16.94 -4.22 4.22
N SER A 5 16.67 -4.92 3.12
CA SER A 5 16.33 -4.32 1.82
C SER A 5 14.84 -4.01 1.65
N SER A 6 14.03 -4.19 2.70
CA SER A 6 12.59 -3.85 2.69
C SER A 6 12.33 -2.40 3.13
N PHE A 7 13.22 -1.79 3.91
CA PHE A 7 13.04 -0.42 4.41
C PHE A 7 13.42 0.66 3.39
N MET A 8 14.34 0.37 2.45
CA MET A 8 14.70 1.34 1.41
C MET A 8 13.59 1.55 0.37
N LEU A 9 12.71 0.56 0.15
CA LEU A 9 11.57 0.66 -0.76
C LEU A 9 10.46 1.58 -0.22
N ILE A 10 10.33 1.64 1.11
CA ILE A 10 9.38 2.54 1.78
C ILE A 10 9.78 4.00 1.52
N GLY A 11 11.09 4.31 1.50
CA GLY A 11 11.60 5.67 1.26
C GLY A 11 11.27 6.24 -0.12
N MET A 12 11.15 5.40 -1.15
CA MET A 12 10.81 5.86 -2.52
C MET A 12 9.32 6.16 -2.69
N LEU A 13 8.43 5.47 -1.96
CA LEU A 13 7.00 5.78 -1.96
C LEU A 13 6.70 7.17 -1.38
N PHE A 14 7.53 7.64 -0.43
CA PHE A 14 7.45 8.98 0.15
C PHE A 14 8.15 10.07 -0.68
N ALA A 15 8.97 9.69 -1.67
CA ALA A 15 9.62 10.63 -2.59
C ALA A 15 8.69 11.11 -3.72
N ILE A 16 7.42 10.65 -3.76
CA ILE A 16 6.33 11.33 -4.49
C ILE A 16 5.96 12.59 -3.69
N SER A 17 6.89 13.54 -3.65
CA SER A 17 6.74 14.89 -3.15
C SER A 17 5.62 15.60 -3.92
N GLY A 18 4.42 15.59 -3.35
CA GLY A 18 3.23 16.19 -3.94
C GLY A 18 1.90 15.61 -3.46
N VAL A 19 1.91 14.48 -2.72
CA VAL A 19 0.68 13.96 -2.11
C VAL A 19 0.37 14.73 -0.84
N ASN A 20 -0.56 15.68 -0.99
CA ASN A 20 -1.22 16.40 0.08
C ASN A 20 -1.56 15.42 1.21
N ALA A 21 -1.14 15.72 2.45
CA ALA A 21 -1.33 14.82 3.61
C ALA A 21 -2.81 14.52 3.95
N ASN A 22 -3.74 15.14 3.21
CA ASN A 22 -5.19 14.96 3.29
C ASN A 22 -5.79 14.11 2.16
N SER A 23 -5.00 13.56 1.23
CA SER A 23 -5.53 12.67 0.19
C SER A 23 -5.68 11.24 0.71
N PRO A 24 -6.80 10.56 0.44
CA PRO A 24 -6.99 9.17 0.86
C PRO A 24 -5.90 8.29 0.24
N VAL A 25 -5.42 7.28 1.00
CA VAL A 25 -4.28 6.44 0.58
C VAL A 25 -4.55 5.76 -0.76
N GLN A 26 -5.82 5.48 -1.06
CA GLN A 26 -6.24 4.94 -2.35
C GLN A 26 -5.86 5.84 -3.53
N ASP A 27 -6.03 7.16 -3.44
CA ASP A 27 -5.70 8.09 -4.53
C ASP A 27 -4.18 8.16 -4.77
N ILE A 28 -3.40 8.07 -3.69
CA ILE A 28 -1.94 8.01 -3.76
C ILE A 28 -1.51 6.76 -4.54
N CYS A 29 -2.10 5.63 -4.21
CA CYS A 29 -1.78 4.36 -4.85
C CYS A 29 -2.26 4.26 -6.29
N ILE A 30 -3.39 4.89 -6.63
CA ILE A 30 -3.86 5.03 -8.02
C ILE A 30 -2.89 5.88 -8.84
N LYS A 31 -2.38 6.99 -8.30
CA LYS A 31 -1.39 7.83 -8.99
C LYS A 31 -0.09 7.08 -9.24
N LEU A 32 0.40 6.34 -8.24
CA LEU A 32 1.57 5.47 -8.41
C LEU A 32 1.35 4.46 -9.55
N SER A 33 0.18 3.82 -9.59
CA SER A 33 -0.08 2.75 -10.55
C SER A 33 -0.25 3.24 -11.98
N GLN A 34 -0.57 4.52 -12.20
CA GLN A 34 -0.64 5.12 -13.54
C GLN A 34 0.73 5.16 -14.24
N HIS A 35 1.83 5.05 -13.50
CA HIS A 35 3.18 5.00 -14.04
C HIS A 35 3.68 3.57 -14.34
N CYS A 36 2.84 2.55 -14.12
CA CYS A 36 3.19 1.15 -14.37
C CYS A 36 3.10 0.77 -15.85
N GLU A 37 4.18 0.21 -16.41
CA GLU A 37 4.12 -0.52 -17.69
C GLU A 37 4.63 -1.97 -17.57
N PRO A 38 3.84 -3.00 -17.96
CA PRO A 38 2.58 -2.92 -18.69
C PRO A 38 1.38 -2.64 -17.78
N ALA A 39 0.25 -2.22 -18.37
CA ALA A 39 -0.99 -1.90 -17.66
C ALA A 39 -1.53 -3.03 -16.76
N ASN A 40 -1.16 -4.28 -17.01
CA ASN A 40 -1.49 -5.41 -16.13
C ASN A 40 -0.87 -5.29 -14.72
N SER A 41 0.21 -4.52 -14.56
CA SER A 41 0.87 -4.27 -13.28
C SER A 41 0.13 -3.21 -12.44
N TYR A 42 -0.89 -2.54 -13.01
CA TYR A 42 -1.64 -1.47 -12.36
C TYR A 42 -2.29 -1.93 -11.05
N MET A 43 -3.05 -3.03 -11.10
CA MET A 43 -3.75 -3.53 -9.91
C MET A 43 -2.78 -4.05 -8.85
N ASP A 44 -1.70 -4.71 -9.27
CA ASP A 44 -0.68 -5.23 -8.35
C ASP A 44 0.08 -4.09 -7.66
N ALA A 45 0.31 -2.98 -8.37
CA ALA A 45 0.90 -1.78 -7.79
C ALA A 45 -0.01 -1.11 -6.77
N ILE A 46 -1.32 -1.02 -7.05
CA ILE A 46 -2.29 -0.50 -6.08
C ILE A 46 -2.29 -1.35 -4.82
N LYS A 47 -2.43 -2.67 -4.95
CA LYS A 47 -2.45 -3.59 -3.79
C LYS A 47 -1.17 -3.48 -2.96
N SER A 48 -0.02 -3.48 -3.63
CA SER A 48 1.30 -3.35 -2.99
C SER A 48 1.44 -2.03 -2.25
N CYS A 49 1.04 -0.92 -2.88
CA CYS A 49 1.06 0.39 -2.28
C CYS A 49 0.12 0.48 -1.07
N LEU A 50 -1.14 0.03 -1.19
CA LEU A 50 -2.11 0.04 -0.10
C LEU A 50 -1.57 -0.75 1.10
N CYS A 51 -1.10 -1.99 0.87
CA CYS A 51 -0.56 -2.83 1.94
C CYS A 51 0.61 -2.15 2.65
N GLN A 52 1.57 -1.62 1.90
CA GLN A 52 2.76 -0.98 2.46
C GLN A 52 2.42 0.29 3.23
N VAL A 53 1.61 1.18 2.65
CA VAL A 53 1.22 2.45 3.28
C VAL A 53 0.39 2.22 4.53
N TRP A 54 -0.61 1.32 4.48
CA TRP A 54 -1.40 0.98 5.66
C TRP A 54 -0.56 0.27 6.73
N THR A 55 0.34 -0.64 6.34
CA THR A 55 1.28 -1.25 7.31
C THR A 55 2.16 -0.21 7.97
N ALA A 56 2.69 0.76 7.22
CA ALA A 56 3.49 1.85 7.78
C ALA A 56 2.66 2.74 8.72
N LYS A 57 1.47 3.19 8.27
CA LYS A 57 0.54 4.02 9.05
C LYS A 57 0.09 3.35 10.35
N GLY A 58 -0.13 2.03 10.31
CA GLY A 58 -0.51 1.23 11.46
C GLY A 58 0.64 0.70 12.31
N ASN A 59 1.89 1.16 12.09
CA ASN A 59 3.09 0.72 12.82
C ASN A 59 3.33 -0.80 12.75
N GLY A 60 3.24 -1.37 11.55
CA GLY A 60 3.37 -2.81 11.28
C GLY A 60 2.04 -3.55 11.16
N ASP A 61 0.94 -2.92 11.54
CA ASP A 61 -0.41 -3.46 11.43
C ASP A 61 -1.16 -2.83 10.24
N CYS A 62 -1.24 -3.57 9.13
CA CYS A 62 -1.97 -3.15 7.93
C CYS A 62 -3.43 -2.80 8.23
N TYR A 63 -4.08 -3.60 9.07
CA TYR A 63 -5.48 -3.43 9.37
C TYR A 63 -5.72 -2.13 10.13
N LYS A 64 -4.91 -1.87 11.16
CA LYS A 64 -4.96 -0.62 11.90
C LYS A 64 -4.80 0.59 10.98
N GLY A 65 -3.79 0.58 10.10
CA GLY A 65 -3.57 1.68 9.17
C GLY A 65 -4.69 1.89 8.16
N CYS A 66 -5.32 0.81 7.67
CA CYS A 66 -6.51 0.89 6.81
C CYS A 66 -7.69 1.53 7.54
N THR A 67 -7.95 1.11 8.78
CA THR A 67 -9.06 1.66 9.58
C THR A 67 -8.85 3.11 10.00
N ASP A 68 -7.59 3.52 10.21
CA ASP A 68 -7.21 4.91 10.45
C ASP A 68 -7.29 5.76 9.16
N ASP A 69 -7.32 5.13 7.98
CA ASP A 69 -7.62 5.78 6.71
C ASP A 69 -9.12 6.00 6.50
N HIS A 70 -9.97 5.25 7.19
CA HIS A 70 -11.43 5.33 7.11
C HIS A 70 -12.06 5.65 8.49
N PRO A 71 -11.68 6.78 9.12
CA PRO A 71 -12.00 7.06 10.52
C PRO A 71 -13.49 7.24 10.81
N HIS A 72 -14.30 7.54 9.79
CA HIS A 72 -15.75 7.72 9.92
C HIS A 72 -16.55 6.41 9.95
N ASN A 73 -15.94 5.27 9.58
CA ASN A 73 -16.64 4.00 9.38
C ASN A 73 -16.06 2.85 10.22
N LYS A 74 -15.75 3.11 11.50
CA LYS A 74 -15.20 2.14 12.46
C LYS A 74 -16.15 0.99 12.85
N LYS A 75 -17.36 0.93 12.27
CA LYS A 75 -18.35 -0.14 12.44
C LYS A 75 -19.13 -0.30 11.13
N GLY A 76 -18.89 -1.36 10.37
CA GLY A 76 -19.60 -1.62 9.10
C GLY A 76 -18.82 -2.49 8.12
N LYS A 77 -19.35 -2.67 6.90
CA LYS A 77 -18.75 -3.50 5.84
C LYS A 77 -17.32 -3.08 5.45
N GLU A 78 -17.00 -1.79 5.56
CA GLU A 78 -15.64 -1.28 5.27
C GLU A 78 -14.59 -1.76 6.27
N TRP A 79 -14.99 -2.03 7.52
CA TRP A 79 -14.12 -2.61 8.55
C TRP A 79 -13.77 -4.07 8.24
N GLU A 80 -14.74 -4.84 7.73
CA GLU A 80 -14.51 -6.20 7.23
C GLU A 80 -13.66 -6.17 5.95
N ASP A 81 -13.87 -5.16 5.09
CA ASP A 81 -13.10 -4.95 3.86
C ASP A 81 -11.62 -4.65 4.15
N CYS A 82 -11.30 -3.84 5.17
CA CYS A 82 -9.92 -3.62 5.60
C CYS A 82 -9.21 -4.91 6.01
N ARG A 83 -9.88 -5.77 6.79
CA ARG A 83 -9.30 -7.05 7.21
C ARG A 83 -9.11 -7.97 6.00
N TYR A 84 -10.16 -8.17 5.21
CA TYR A 84 -10.13 -9.01 4.01
C TYR A 84 -9.04 -8.59 3.03
N ARG A 85 -8.91 -7.28 2.75
CA ARG A 85 -7.88 -6.74 1.84
C ARG A 85 -6.49 -6.96 2.38
N CYS A 86 -6.22 -6.60 3.64
CA CYS A 86 -4.90 -6.77 4.24
C CYS A 86 -4.47 -8.23 4.28
N ASP A 87 -5.37 -9.15 4.63
CA ASP A 87 -5.10 -10.59 4.64
C ASP A 87 -4.78 -11.08 3.22
N LYS A 88 -5.64 -10.76 2.25
CA LYS A 88 -5.43 -11.14 0.84
C LYS A 88 -4.11 -10.61 0.27
N PHE A 89 -3.77 -9.35 0.54
CA PHE A 89 -2.50 -8.77 0.06
C PHE A 89 -1.30 -9.47 0.68
N ARG A 90 -1.40 -9.86 1.97
CA ARG A 90 -0.33 -10.57 2.67
C ARG A 90 -0.20 -12.02 2.25
N GLU A 91 -1.30 -12.72 1.99
CA GLU A 91 -1.30 -14.08 1.45
C GLU A 91 -0.59 -14.15 0.09
N GLU A 92 -0.89 -13.20 -0.80
CA GLU A 92 -0.24 -13.06 -2.12
C GLU A 92 1.30 -12.86 -2.00
N ALA A 93 1.81 -12.46 -0.83
CA ALA A 93 3.21 -12.12 -0.58
C ALA A 93 3.85 -12.91 0.59
N ASN A 94 3.37 -14.12 0.88
CA ASN A 94 3.90 -15.01 1.92
C ASN A 94 3.99 -14.38 3.33
N GLY A 95 2.97 -13.59 3.69
CA GLY A 95 2.85 -12.95 5.01
C GLY A 95 3.43 -11.54 5.12
N GLY A 96 4.15 -11.07 4.09
CA GLY A 96 4.60 -9.67 3.97
C GLY A 96 3.68 -8.83 3.08
N CYS A 97 3.95 -7.54 2.90
CA CYS A 97 3.31 -6.78 1.83
C CYS A 97 4.04 -7.02 0.51
N PRO A 98 3.31 -7.16 -0.62
CA PRO A 98 3.96 -7.30 -1.91
C PRO A 98 4.75 -6.03 -2.23
N SER A 99 5.87 -6.22 -2.91
CA SER A 99 6.66 -5.10 -3.41
C SER A 99 5.94 -4.47 -4.59
N VAL A 100 5.93 -3.14 -4.66
CA VAL A 100 5.46 -2.42 -5.84
C VAL A 100 6.22 -2.96 -7.06
N PRO A 101 5.54 -3.33 -8.16
CA PRO A 101 6.21 -3.82 -9.35
C PRO A 101 7.28 -2.85 -9.83
N LYS A 102 8.45 -3.37 -10.24
CA LYS A 102 9.58 -2.55 -10.71
C LYS A 102 9.20 -1.67 -11.91
N SER A 103 8.27 -2.14 -12.72
CA SER A 103 7.67 -1.39 -13.83
C SER A 103 6.98 -0.10 -13.42
N CYS A 104 6.59 0.02 -12.15
CA CYS A 104 5.93 1.18 -11.57
C CYS A 104 6.90 2.05 -10.76
N GLN A 105 8.11 1.56 -10.53
CA GLN A 105 9.20 2.29 -9.92
C GLN A 105 9.87 3.08 -11.03
N SER A 106 9.19 4.12 -11.52
CA SER A 106 9.83 5.09 -12.40
C SER A 106 11.10 5.60 -11.73
N GLY A 107 12.21 5.52 -12.47
CA GLY A 107 13.54 5.92 -12.03
C GLY A 107 13.65 7.38 -11.60
#